data_AF-A0A531G177-F1
#
_entry.id   AF-A0A531G177-F1
#
_cell.length_a   1.000
_cell.length_b   1.000
_cell.length_c   1.000
_cell.angle_alpha   90.00
_cell.angle_beta   90.00
_cell.angle_gamma   90.00
#
_symmetry.space_group_name_H-M   'P 1'
#
loop_
_entity.id
_entity.type
_entity.pdbx_description
1 polymer ?
#
loop_
_entity_poly.entity_id
_entity_poly.type
_entity_poly.pdbx_seq_one_letter_code
_entity_poly.pdbx_strand_id
1 'polypeptide(L)'
;MALNLFVGTIIISLTVVIHTFGLIAITRAMGHLVARFRMHGRRSRVVAMISVVMGLFAVMTAEVWLWAGVYRQLGVLPDFETALYFSTITFSTVGYGDVVPAHAWRVLAALEGVNGFLLIGWSTAYLIAAGTRIGPFKAGEHF
;
A
#
# COMPACT_ATOMS: atom_id res chain seq x y z
N MET A 1 -20.16 -9.40 -13.93
CA MET A 1 -20.48 -9.13 -12.50
C MET A 1 -19.88 -10.20 -11.59
N ALA A 2 -20.35 -11.45 -11.60
CA ALA A 2 -19.81 -12.51 -10.74
C ALA A 2 -18.29 -12.70 -10.87
N LEU A 3 -17.77 -12.65 -12.11
CA LEU A 3 -16.32 -12.69 -12.37
C LEU A 3 -15.56 -11.56 -11.68
N ASN A 4 -16.08 -10.32 -11.70
CA ASN A 4 -15.44 -9.17 -11.02
C ASN A 4 -15.37 -9.39 -9.51
N LEU A 5 -16.44 -9.93 -8.91
CA LEU A 5 -16.48 -10.20 -7.49
C LEU A 5 -15.47 -11.30 -7.13
N PHE A 6 -15.47 -12.40 -7.87
CA PHE A 6 -14.55 -13.52 -7.64
C PHE A 6 -13.08 -13.09 -7.78
N VAL A 7 -12.72 -12.46 -8.90
CA VAL A 7 -11.37 -11.96 -9.16
C VAL A 7 -10.99 -10.91 -8.12
N GLY A 8 -11.86 -9.95 -7.84
CA GLY A 8 -11.62 -8.91 -6.85
C GLY A 8 -11.35 -9.48 -5.46
N THR A 9 -12.13 -10.46 -5.00
CA THR A 9 -11.90 -11.13 -3.71
C THR A 9 -10.54 -11.81 -3.65
N ILE A 10 -10.11 -12.48 -4.74
CA ILE A 10 -8.79 -13.11 -4.80
C ILE A 10 -7.68 -12.05 -4.70
N ILE A 11 -7.75 -10.98 -5.51
CA ILE A 11 -6.71 -9.94 -5.51
C ILE A 11 -6.67 -9.24 -4.16
N ILE A 12 -7.83 -8.89 -3.58
CA ILE A 12 -7.91 -8.26 -2.25
C ILE A 12 -7.27 -9.16 -1.20
N SER A 13 -7.56 -10.46 -1.22
CA SER A 13 -6.97 -11.41 -0.27
C SER A 13 -5.46 -11.46 -0.41
N LEU A 14 -4.94 -11.48 -1.66
CA LEU A 14 -3.51 -11.45 -1.93
C LEU A 14 -2.86 -10.13 -1.47
N THR A 15 -3.49 -8.98 -1.72
CA THR A 15 -2.99 -7.69 -1.24
C THR A 15 -2.96 -7.63 0.28
N VAL A 16 -3.98 -8.13 0.97
CA VAL A 16 -3.99 -8.18 2.45
C VAL A 16 -2.84 -9.05 2.98
N VAL A 17 -2.56 -10.17 2.33
CA VAL A 17 -1.43 -11.04 2.65
C VAL A 17 -0.10 -10.32 2.43
N ILE A 18 0.09 -9.70 1.26
CA ILE A 18 1.28 -8.91 0.92
C ILE A 18 1.47 -7.79 1.95
N HIS A 19 0.41 -7.05 2.28
CA HIS A 19 0.44 -5.96 3.24
C HIS A 19 0.89 -6.44 4.61
N THR A 20 0.27 -7.51 5.10
CA THR A 20 0.55 -8.09 6.41
C THR A 20 2.02 -8.50 6.52
N PHE A 21 2.51 -9.27 5.54
CA PHE A 21 3.91 -9.69 5.53
C PHE A 21 4.87 -8.52 5.31
N GLY A 22 4.48 -7.52 4.52
CA GLY A 22 5.20 -6.27 4.33
C GLY A 22 5.39 -5.51 5.65
N LEU A 23 4.32 -5.29 6.41
CA LEU A 23 4.37 -4.64 7.72
C LEU A 23 5.24 -5.41 8.72
N ILE A 24 5.14 -6.75 8.73
CA ILE A 24 6.01 -7.61 9.55
C ILE A 24 7.47 -7.43 9.15
N ALA A 25 7.77 -7.43 7.85
CA ALA A 25 9.13 -7.26 7.33
C ALA A 25 9.69 -5.88 7.68
N ILE A 26 8.90 -4.81 7.53
CA ILE A 26 9.29 -3.45 7.91
C ILE A 26 9.58 -3.39 9.42
N THR A 27 8.71 -3.97 10.26
CA THR A 27 8.88 -3.99 11.71
C THR A 27 10.19 -4.70 12.11
N ARG A 28 10.46 -5.87 11.51
CA ARG A 28 11.69 -6.63 11.77
C ARG A 28 12.93 -5.90 11.27
N ALA A 29 12.91 -5.39 10.04
CA ALA A 29 14.03 -4.65 9.45
C ALA A 29 14.38 -3.42 10.29
N MET A 30 13.36 -2.70 10.77
CA MET A 30 13.53 -1.57 11.68
C MET A 30 14.17 -1.99 13.00
N GLY A 31 13.69 -3.06 13.63
CA GLY A 31 14.28 -3.60 14.87
C GLY A 31 15.76 -3.97 14.70
N HIS A 32 16.10 -4.60 13.58
CA HIS A 32 17.49 -4.91 13.23
C HIS A 32 18.34 -3.66 13.00
N LEU A 33 17.80 -2.64 12.32
CA LEU A 33 18.53 -1.38 12.06
C LEU A 33 18.85 -0.64 13.37
N VAL A 34 17.86 -0.53 14.26
CA VAL A 34 18.01 0.14 15.56
C VAL A 34 19.04 -0.60 16.43
N ALA A 35 18.96 -1.93 16.49
CA ALA A 35 19.89 -2.75 17.28
C ALA A 35 21.32 -2.72 16.72
N ARG A 36 21.49 -2.88 15.40
CA ARG A 36 22.80 -3.00 14.75
C ARG A 36 23.60 -1.72 14.80
N PHE A 37 22.96 -0.58 14.57
CA PHE A 37 23.69 0.67 14.46
C PHE A 37 23.97 1.36 15.81
N ARG A 38 23.58 0.75 16.95
CA ARG A 38 23.72 1.31 18.33
C ARG A 38 23.50 2.82 18.37
N MET A 39 22.53 3.32 17.58
CA MET A 39 22.45 4.74 17.29
C MET A 39 21.78 5.44 18.47
N HIS A 40 22.60 6.00 19.36
CA HIS A 40 22.10 6.78 20.48
C HIS A 40 21.66 8.16 19.96
N GLY A 41 20.40 8.53 20.20
CA GLY A 41 19.89 9.90 20.00
C GLY A 41 18.95 10.12 18.81
N ARG A 42 18.59 11.39 18.57
CA ARG A 42 17.52 11.86 17.67
C ARG A 42 17.68 11.44 16.20
N ARG A 43 18.92 11.33 15.69
CA ARG A 43 19.21 10.93 14.30
C ARG A 43 18.75 9.50 13.99
N SER A 44 18.87 8.59 14.95
CA SER A 44 18.43 7.19 14.80
C SER A 44 16.95 7.06 14.50
N ARG A 45 16.14 7.85 15.22
CA ARG A 45 14.68 7.86 15.10
C ARG A 45 14.21 8.41 13.77
N VAL A 46 14.91 9.43 13.25
CA VAL A 46 14.63 9.99 11.92
C VAL A 46 14.91 8.97 10.84
N VAL A 47 16.07 8.30 10.87
CA VAL A 47 16.42 7.26 9.89
C VAL A 47 15.42 6.10 9.95
N ALA A 48 15.05 5.64 11.15
CA ALA A 48 14.05 4.59 11.32
C ALA A 48 12.69 4.98 10.71
N MET A 49 12.22 6.21 10.95
CA MET A 49 10.97 6.70 10.37
C MET A 49 11.03 6.79 8.84
N ILE A 50 12.14 7.29 8.28
CA ILE A 50 12.32 7.31 6.82
C ILE A 50 12.26 5.88 6.26
N SER A 51 12.95 4.92 6.89
CA SER A 51 12.91 3.52 6.46
C SER A 51 11.50 2.92 6.52
N VAL A 52 10.71 3.27 7.54
CA VAL A 52 9.31 2.85 7.64
C VAL A 52 8.48 3.41 6.50
N VAL A 53 8.56 4.71 6.24
CA VAL A 53 7.81 5.37 5.15
C VAL A 53 8.20 4.77 3.80
N MET A 54 9.50 4.62 3.52
CA MET A 54 9.97 3.99 2.28
C MET A 54 9.52 2.54 2.15
N GLY A 55 9.50 1.79 3.26
CA GLY A 55 8.97 0.43 3.29
C GLY A 55 7.49 0.36 2.96
N LEU A 56 6.67 1.26 3.53
CA LEU A 56 5.24 1.34 3.21
C LEU A 56 5.00 1.66 1.73
N PHE A 57 5.75 2.60 1.16
CA PHE A 57 5.69 2.89 -0.28
C PHE A 57 6.05 1.67 -1.13
N ALA A 58 7.08 0.91 -0.74
CA ALA A 58 7.46 -0.30 -1.46
C ALA A 58 6.36 -1.39 -1.41
N VAL A 59 5.74 -1.59 -0.24
CA VAL A 59 4.62 -2.54 -0.07
C VAL A 59 3.41 -2.12 -0.92
N MET A 60 2.98 -0.86 -0.82
CA MET A 60 1.86 -0.35 -1.62
C MET A 60 2.15 -0.39 -3.12
N THR A 61 3.39 -0.13 -3.52
CA THR A 61 3.81 -0.25 -4.93
C THR A 61 3.65 -1.68 -5.43
N ALA A 62 4.06 -2.68 -4.64
CA ALA A 62 3.87 -4.09 -5.00
C ALA A 62 2.38 -4.46 -5.14
N GLU A 63 1.52 -3.91 -4.29
CA GLU A 63 0.06 -4.13 -4.34
C GLU A 63 -0.57 -3.49 -5.58
N VAL A 64 -0.19 -2.26 -5.91
CA VAL A 64 -0.60 -1.58 -7.14
C VAL A 64 -0.11 -2.35 -8.38
N TRP A 65 1.12 -2.84 -8.37
CA TRP A 65 1.65 -3.66 -9.48
C TRP A 65 0.89 -4.98 -9.63
N LEU A 66 0.46 -5.59 -8.53
CA LEU A 66 -0.39 -6.78 -8.58
C LEU A 66 -1.71 -6.48 -9.29
N TRP A 67 -2.40 -5.38 -8.94
CA TRP A 67 -3.62 -4.95 -9.62
C TRP A 67 -3.40 -4.66 -11.10
N ALA A 68 -2.38 -3.85 -11.41
CA ALA A 68 -2.00 -3.52 -12.80
C ALA A 68 -1.70 -4.78 -13.64
N GLY A 69 -0.96 -5.73 -13.06
CA GLY A 69 -0.66 -7.01 -13.68
C GLY A 69 -1.93 -7.80 -14.01
N VAL A 70 -2.90 -7.85 -13.09
CA VAL A 70 -4.17 -8.56 -13.33
C VAL A 70 -5.01 -7.84 -14.38
N TYR A 71 -5.10 -6.52 -14.36
CA TYR A 71 -5.78 -5.78 -15.44
C TYR A 71 -5.19 -6.07 -16.80
N ARG A 72 -3.85 -6.13 -16.89
CA ARG A 72 -3.16 -6.44 -18.14
C ARG A 72 -3.38 -7.89 -18.59
N GLN A 73 -3.41 -8.85 -17.65
CA GLN A 73 -3.65 -10.26 -17.96
C GLN A 73 -5.09 -10.53 -18.41
N LEU A 74 -6.06 -9.84 -17.81
CA LEU A 74 -7.47 -9.95 -18.18
C LEU A 74 -7.85 -9.12 -19.42
N GLY A 75 -6.91 -8.34 -19.97
CA GLY A 75 -7.15 -7.45 -21.10
C GLY A 75 -8.13 -6.32 -20.77
N VAL A 76 -8.19 -5.89 -19.50
CA VAL A 76 -9.04 -4.76 -19.09
C VAL A 76 -8.51 -3.44 -19.65
N LEU A 77 -7.19 -3.33 -19.75
CA LEU A 77 -6.47 -2.15 -20.24
C LEU A 77 -5.43 -2.56 -21.30
N PRO A 78 -5.11 -1.68 -22.26
CA PRO A 78 -4.38 -2.02 -23.48
C PRO A 78 -2.93 -2.48 -23.23
N ASP A 79 -2.26 -1.84 -22.29
CA ASP A 79 -0.86 -2.06 -21.98
C ASP A 79 -0.59 -1.94 -20.47
N PHE A 80 0.61 -2.32 -20.04
CA PHE A 80 0.96 -2.33 -18.62
C PHE A 80 1.14 -0.93 -18.04
N GLU A 81 1.62 0.04 -18.82
CA GLU A 81 1.79 1.42 -18.37
C GLU A 81 0.42 2.06 -18.07
N THR A 82 -0.53 1.92 -18.99
CA THR A 82 -1.92 2.36 -18.80
C THR A 82 -2.57 1.63 -17.62
N ALA A 83 -2.33 0.32 -17.46
CA ALA A 83 -2.84 -0.45 -16.32
C ALA A 83 -2.25 -0.01 -14.98
N LEU A 84 -0.95 0.29 -14.96
CA LEU A 84 -0.24 0.78 -13.78
C LEU A 84 -0.72 2.18 -13.40
N TYR A 85 -0.87 3.08 -14.37
CA TYR A 85 -1.43 4.41 -14.16
C TYR A 85 -2.85 4.33 -13.59
N PHE A 86 -3.74 3.59 -14.25
CA PHE A 86 -5.12 3.38 -13.80
C PHE A 86 -5.19 2.81 -12.39
N SER A 87 -4.41 1.76 -12.11
CA SER A 87 -4.36 1.12 -10.80
C SER A 87 -3.87 2.09 -9.74
N THR A 88 -2.82 2.86 -10.03
CA THR A 88 -2.28 3.85 -9.09
C THR A 88 -3.34 4.90 -8.72
N ILE A 89 -4.02 5.50 -9.69
CA ILE A 89 -5.01 6.56 -9.41
C ILE A 89 -6.30 6.00 -8.78
N THR A 90 -6.63 4.73 -9.04
CA THR A 90 -7.81 4.07 -8.47
C THR A 90 -7.53 3.64 -7.03
N PHE A 91 -6.41 2.97 -6.78
CA PHE A 91 -5.97 2.53 -5.46
C PHE A 91 -5.74 3.71 -4.51
N SER A 92 -5.15 4.81 -5.01
CA SER A 92 -4.98 6.04 -4.23
C SER A 92 -6.24 6.88 -4.08
N THR A 93 -7.37 6.45 -4.66
CA THR A 93 -8.67 7.14 -4.63
C THR A 93 -8.69 8.52 -5.32
N VAL A 94 -7.67 8.82 -6.13
CA VAL A 94 -7.57 10.08 -6.89
C VAL A 94 -8.58 10.11 -8.05
N GLY A 95 -8.63 9.05 -8.86
CA GLY A 95 -9.67 8.86 -9.87
C GLY A 95 -9.85 9.99 -10.89
N TYR A 96 -8.78 10.43 -11.57
CA TYR A 96 -8.85 11.51 -12.58
C TYR A 96 -9.90 11.30 -13.68
N GLY A 97 -10.26 10.05 -14.00
CA GLY A 97 -11.35 9.71 -14.93
C GLY A 97 -10.97 9.82 -16.41
N ASP A 98 -9.70 10.05 -16.70
CA ASP A 98 -9.10 10.06 -18.04
C ASP A 98 -8.89 8.64 -18.59
N VAL A 99 -8.58 7.68 -17.71
CA VAL A 99 -8.57 6.24 -18.02
C VAL A 99 -9.67 5.57 -17.21
N VAL A 100 -10.61 4.93 -17.89
CA VAL A 100 -11.72 4.19 -17.27
C VAL A 100 -11.85 2.81 -17.93
N PRO A 101 -12.13 1.75 -17.15
CA PRO A 101 -12.30 0.42 -17.71
C PRO A 101 -13.64 0.32 -18.43
N ALA A 102 -13.76 -0.64 -19.35
CA ALA A 102 -15.04 -0.94 -19.98
C ALA A 102 -16.12 -1.27 -18.93
N HIS A 103 -17.38 -1.00 -19.25
CA HIS A 103 -18.51 -1.17 -18.32
C HIS A 103 -18.60 -2.58 -17.70
N ALA A 104 -18.10 -3.61 -18.38
CA ALA A 104 -18.02 -4.98 -17.85
C ALA A 104 -17.12 -5.11 -16.60
N TRP A 105 -16.10 -4.25 -16.45
CA TRP A 105 -15.07 -4.31 -15.41
C TRP A 105 -15.19 -3.21 -14.35
N ARG A 106 -16.17 -2.30 -14.45
CA ARG A 106 -16.33 -1.15 -13.52
C ARG A 106 -16.44 -1.55 -12.04
N VAL A 107 -17.00 -2.72 -11.75
CA VAL A 107 -17.14 -3.24 -10.38
C VAL A 107 -15.77 -3.71 -9.85
N LEU A 108 -14.92 -4.26 -10.70
CA LEU A 108 -13.57 -4.65 -10.31
C LEU A 108 -12.73 -3.42 -9.92
N ALA A 109 -12.82 -2.36 -10.71
CA ALA A 109 -12.20 -1.07 -10.39
C ALA A 109 -12.74 -0.44 -9.09
N ALA A 110 -14.06 -0.52 -8.86
CA ALA A 110 -14.63 -0.05 -7.60
C ALA A 110 -14.09 -0.84 -6.38
N LEU A 111 -13.89 -2.15 -6.52
CA LEU A 111 -13.28 -2.98 -5.48
C LEU A 111 -11.81 -2.61 -5.21
N GLU A 112 -11.04 -2.29 -6.25
CA GLU A 112 -9.67 -1.78 -6.09
C GLU A 112 -9.64 -0.48 -5.31
N GLY A 113 -10.54 0.46 -5.60
CA GLY A 113 -10.60 1.74 -4.88
C GLY A 113 -10.89 1.54 -3.39
N VAL A 114 -11.83 0.65 -3.04
CA VAL A 114 -12.13 0.31 -1.64
C VAL A 114 -10.94 -0.38 -0.97
N ASN A 115 -10.27 -1.29 -1.68
CA ASN A 115 -9.08 -1.97 -1.18
C ASN A 115 -7.95 -0.99 -0.88
N GLY A 116 -7.63 -0.13 -1.83
CA GLY A 116 -6.58 0.87 -1.69
C GLY A 116 -6.85 1.85 -0.55
N PHE A 117 -8.09 2.34 -0.43
CA PHE A 117 -8.52 3.16 0.72
C PHE A 117 -8.24 2.48 2.06
N LEU A 118 -8.60 1.20 2.20
CA LEU A 118 -8.40 0.44 3.43
C LEU A 118 -6.91 0.24 3.75
N LEU A 119 -6.10 -0.13 2.75
CA LEU A 119 -4.66 -0.37 2.94
C LEU A 119 -3.87 0.91 3.23
N ILE A 120 -4.26 2.04 2.65
CA ILE A 120 -3.72 3.38 2.99
C ILE A 120 -4.11 3.74 4.43
N GLY A 121 -5.35 3.49 4.84
CA GLY A 121 -5.82 3.69 6.21
C GLY A 121 -5.03 2.84 7.22
N TRP A 122 -4.81 1.55 6.91
CA TRP A 122 -4.01 0.65 7.72
C TRP A 122 -2.55 1.12 7.81
N SER A 123 -1.95 1.51 6.69
CA SER A 123 -0.59 2.07 6.64
C SER A 123 -0.44 3.32 7.49
N THR A 124 -1.45 4.19 7.49
CA THR A 124 -1.47 5.42 8.31
C THR A 124 -1.52 5.08 9.80
N ALA A 125 -2.41 4.17 10.21
CA ALA A 125 -2.49 3.71 11.59
C ALA A 125 -1.17 3.06 12.06
N TYR A 126 -0.55 2.25 11.20
CA TYR A 126 0.76 1.66 11.45
C TYR A 126 1.86 2.74 11.59
N LEU A 127 1.88 3.74 10.71
CA LEU A 127 2.85 4.83 10.74
C LEU A 127 2.75 5.65 12.04
N ILE A 128 1.53 5.94 12.52
CA ILE A 128 1.30 6.61 13.81
C ILE A 128 1.83 5.75 14.97
N ALA A 129 1.53 4.44 14.97
CA ALA A 129 2.01 3.52 15.99
C ALA A 129 3.55 3.39 15.99
N ALA A 130 4.19 3.34 14.82
CA ALA A 130 5.64 3.33 14.70
C ALA A 130 6.27 4.67 15.16
N GLY A 131 5.64 5.79 14.78
CA GLY A 131 6.06 7.14 15.13
C GLY A 131 6.06 7.42 16.63
N THR A 132 5.06 6.91 17.36
CA THR A 132 4.94 7.07 18.82
C THR A 132 5.84 6.13 19.61
N ARG A 133 6.07 4.91 19.12
CA ARG A 133 6.95 3.94 19.80
C ARG A 133 8.44 4.24 19.60
N ILE A 134 8.83 4.67 18.41
CA ILE A 134 10.24 4.67 17.98
C ILE A 134 10.64 6.01 17.36
N GLY A 135 9.69 6.73 16.78
CA GLY A 135 9.92 8.06 16.22
C GLY A 135 10.17 9.14 17.28
N PRO A 136 10.40 10.39 16.84
CA PRO A 136 10.54 11.53 17.73
C PRO A 136 9.21 11.95 18.39
N PHE A 137 8.09 11.34 18.03
CA PHE A 137 6.76 11.80 18.40
C PHE A 137 6.27 11.17 19.71
N LYS A 138 5.52 11.92 20.53
CA LYS A 138 4.88 11.44 21.75
C LYS A 138 3.36 11.66 21.70
N ALA A 139 2.59 10.69 22.19
CA ALA A 139 1.16 10.83 22.38
C ALA A 139 0.85 11.89 23.44
N GLY A 140 -0.12 12.78 23.20
CA GLY A 140 -0.47 13.88 24.10
C GLY A 140 0.36 15.16 23.94
N GLU A 141 1.48 15.11 23.22
CA GLU A 141 2.24 16.33 22.82
C GLU A 141 1.99 16.73 21.36
N HIS A 142 1.77 15.76 20.47
CA HIS A 142 1.64 15.99 19.03
C HIS A 142 0.30 15.55 18.41
N PHE A 143 -0.50 14.81 19.15
CA PHE A 143 -1.83 14.31 18.77
C PHE A 143 -2.71 14.32 20.03
#